data_AF-A0A8B8IAQ3-F1
#
_entry.id   AF-A0A8B8IAQ3-F1
#
_cell.length_a   1.000
_cell.length_b   1.000
_cell.length_c   1.000
_cell.angle_alpha   90.00
_cell.angle_beta   90.00
_cell.angle_gamma   90.00
#
_symmetry.space_group_name_H-M   'P 1'
#
loop_
_entity.id
_entity.type
_entity.pdbx_description
1 polymer ?
#
loop_
_entity_poly.entity_id
_entity_poly.type
_entity_poly.pdbx_seq_one_letter_code
_entity_poly.pdbx_strand_id
1 'polypeptide(L)'
;MFKQRCLFHLVLFLAINFIQSEESINEKHVKEKRQINSLPLVYPYGGTYKLLIGFAAPVPNDDHISLIFAINFQYQYVQFTNITELSRYYFINEVSREERDADLVARRDERLIFYKSVSNLLQMKGMNGQDCVLRAICEAAQYPVQEEALVGEILHILLTPDYGHSPFENKDLDWEDAMSLYKDAATAGRQMFNCGYIYSGCPQGQGVLDLITTLRDE
;
A
#
# COMPACT_ATOMS: atom_id res chain seq x y z
N MET A 1 3.11 36.04 9.11
CA MET A 1 3.37 35.35 7.82
C MET A 1 3.99 33.96 7.98
N PHE A 2 5.05 33.77 8.80
CA PHE A 2 5.70 32.47 9.01
C PHE A 2 4.79 31.39 9.64
N LYS A 3 3.98 31.75 10.67
CA LYS A 3 3.00 30.85 11.30
C LYS A 3 1.92 30.32 10.35
N GLN A 4 1.52 31.12 9.38
CA GLN A 4 0.42 30.79 8.45
C GLN A 4 0.90 29.86 7.34
N ARG A 5 2.16 30.00 6.88
CA ARG A 5 2.81 29.05 5.98
C ARG A 5 3.06 27.69 6.65
N CYS A 6 3.49 27.68 7.92
CA CYS A 6 3.61 26.44 8.69
C CYS A 6 2.27 25.73 8.87
N LEU A 7 1.21 26.48 9.21
CA LEU A 7 -0.14 25.90 9.34
C LEU A 7 -0.64 25.33 8.01
N PHE A 8 -0.37 26.01 6.89
CA PHE A 8 -0.78 25.53 5.56
C PHE A 8 -0.03 24.25 5.16
N HIS A 9 1.29 24.17 5.41
CA HIS A 9 2.05 22.95 5.17
C HIS A 9 1.65 21.80 6.12
N LEU A 10 1.34 22.11 7.38
CA LEU A 10 0.89 21.12 8.35
C LEU A 10 -0.52 20.61 8.03
N VAL A 11 -1.42 21.47 7.55
CA VAL A 11 -2.75 21.08 7.06
C VAL A 11 -2.66 20.30 5.74
N LEU A 12 -1.75 20.67 4.84
CA LEU A 12 -1.50 19.92 3.60
C LEU A 12 -0.91 18.53 3.91
N PHE A 13 0.01 18.45 4.86
CA PHE A 13 0.60 17.19 5.32
C PHE A 13 -0.43 16.30 6.02
N LEU A 14 -1.26 16.87 6.91
CA LEU A 14 -2.35 16.14 7.54
C LEU A 14 -3.42 15.69 6.53
N ALA A 15 -3.74 16.50 5.51
CA ALA A 15 -4.67 16.12 4.46
C ALA A 15 -4.15 14.98 3.57
N ILE A 16 -2.84 14.97 3.26
CA ILE A 16 -2.20 13.87 2.52
C ILE A 16 -2.21 12.58 3.34
N ASN A 17 -1.92 12.65 4.64
CA ASN A 17 -1.99 11.50 5.55
C ASN A 17 -3.44 11.01 5.77
N PHE A 18 -4.43 11.91 5.76
CA PHE A 18 -5.84 11.54 5.91
C PHE A 18 -6.40 10.85 4.66
N ILE A 19 -5.95 11.23 3.46
CA ILE A 19 -6.27 10.52 2.20
C ILE A 19 -5.73 9.08 2.23
N GLN A 20 -4.64 8.83 2.95
CA GLN A 20 -4.03 7.51 3.10
C GLN A 20 -4.73 6.63 4.16
N SER A 21 -5.63 7.21 4.97
CA SER A 21 -6.33 6.53 6.08
C SER A 21 -7.64 5.86 5.68
N GLU A 22 -8.21 6.12 4.51
CA GLU A 22 -9.56 5.66 4.14
C GLU A 22 -9.61 4.45 3.18
N GLU A 23 -8.47 3.80 2.94
CA GLU A 23 -8.40 2.52 2.24
C GLU A 23 -8.20 1.36 3.21
N SER A 24 -9.13 1.12 4.13
CA SER A 24 -9.41 -0.26 4.57
C SER A 24 -10.67 -0.36 5.42
N ILE A 25 -11.78 -0.78 4.80
CA ILE A 25 -12.61 -1.82 5.41
C ILE A 25 -13.10 -2.74 4.29
N ASN A 26 -12.42 -3.86 4.05
CA ASN A 26 -13.15 -5.12 4.09
C ASN A 26 -12.24 -6.30 4.44
N GLU A 27 -12.73 -7.06 5.40
CA GLU A 27 -12.05 -8.15 6.11
C GLU A 27 -11.62 -9.29 5.18
N LYS A 28 -10.43 -9.82 5.45
CA LYS A 28 -10.04 -11.16 5.04
C LYS A 28 -10.88 -12.18 5.81
N HIS A 29 -11.94 -12.67 5.17
CA HIS A 29 -12.40 -14.03 5.42
C HIS A 29 -11.57 -14.99 4.57
N VAL A 30 -10.56 -15.61 5.18
CA VAL A 30 -10.00 -16.89 4.69
C VAL A 30 -11.09 -17.95 4.88
N LYS A 31 -12.02 -18.00 3.93
CA LYS A 31 -12.89 -19.15 3.72
C LYS A 31 -12.25 -19.93 2.58
N GLU A 32 -12.04 -21.23 2.77
CA GLU A 32 -12.03 -22.19 1.66
C GLU A 32 -13.34 -22.02 0.89
N LYS A 33 -13.40 -21.04 -0.02
CA LYS A 33 -14.57 -20.84 -0.87
C LYS A 33 -14.43 -21.84 -2.01
N ARG A 34 -15.10 -22.99 -1.84
CA ARG A 34 -15.79 -23.60 -2.98
C ARG A 34 -16.41 -22.45 -3.78
N GLN A 35 -16.01 -22.29 -5.03
CA GLN A 35 -16.72 -21.45 -5.97
C GLN A 35 -18.12 -22.03 -6.17
N ILE A 36 -19.02 -21.71 -5.26
CA ILE A 36 -20.41 -21.53 -5.60
C ILE A 36 -20.39 -20.16 -6.27
N ASN A 37 -20.76 -20.09 -7.55
CA ASN A 37 -21.00 -18.83 -8.26
C ASN A 37 -21.70 -17.89 -7.26
N SER A 38 -21.01 -16.85 -6.80
CA SER A 38 -21.61 -15.93 -5.83
C SER A 38 -22.78 -15.29 -6.55
N LEU A 39 -24.01 -15.71 -6.22
CA LEU A 39 -25.21 -15.10 -6.78
C LEU A 39 -25.14 -13.61 -6.45
N PRO A 40 -25.08 -12.72 -7.46
CA PRO A 40 -25.02 -11.30 -7.19
C PRO A 40 -26.33 -10.89 -6.50
N LEU A 41 -26.22 -10.35 -5.29
CA LEU A 41 -27.38 -9.86 -4.55
C LEU A 41 -27.80 -8.53 -5.19
N VAL A 42 -28.90 -8.53 -5.93
CA VAL A 42 -29.45 -7.31 -6.55
C VAL A 42 -30.24 -6.55 -5.50
N TYR A 43 -29.78 -5.36 -5.15
CA TYR A 43 -30.44 -4.46 -4.21
C TYR A 43 -31.01 -3.25 -4.98
N PRO A 44 -32.30 -3.26 -5.35
CA PRO A 44 -32.90 -2.26 -6.23
C PRO A 44 -33.25 -0.94 -5.53
N TYR A 45 -33.12 -0.88 -4.20
CA TYR A 45 -33.32 0.35 -3.43
C TYR A 45 -31.98 1.08 -3.36
N GLY A 46 -31.81 2.13 -4.17
CA GLY A 46 -30.51 2.75 -4.45
C GLY A 46 -29.61 3.02 -3.25
N GLY A 47 -28.30 2.95 -3.48
CA GLY A 47 -27.28 3.43 -2.55
C GLY A 47 -26.75 4.78 -3.00
N THR A 48 -26.66 5.74 -2.08
CA THR A 48 -25.94 7.00 -2.32
C THR A 48 -24.63 6.94 -1.55
N TYR A 49 -23.51 6.93 -2.26
CA TYR A 49 -22.20 7.09 -1.63
C TYR A 49 -21.93 8.59 -1.55
N LYS A 50 -21.79 9.08 -0.31
CA LYS A 50 -21.56 10.50 -0.03
C LYS A 50 -20.37 10.62 0.90
N LEU A 51 -19.31 11.23 0.42
CA LEU A 51 -18.11 11.56 1.19
C LEU A 51 -18.04 13.07 1.34
N LEU A 52 -18.00 13.56 2.58
CA LEU A 52 -17.79 14.97 2.87
C LEU A 52 -16.45 15.13 3.57
N ILE A 53 -15.55 15.88 2.92
CA ILE A 53 -14.24 16.21 3.49
C ILE A 53 -14.25 17.70 3.75
N GLY A 54 -13.98 18.12 4.98
CA GLY A 54 -13.93 19.54 5.30
C GLY A 54 -12.91 19.86 6.38
N PHE A 55 -12.40 21.09 6.35
CA PHE A 55 -11.59 21.64 7.41
C PHE A 55 -12.15 23.00 7.83
N ALA A 56 -12.07 23.27 9.12
CA ALA A 56 -12.42 24.56 9.70
C ALA A 56 -11.25 25.04 10.55
N ALA A 57 -10.81 26.28 10.31
CA ALA A 57 -9.75 26.90 11.08
C ALA A 57 -10.14 28.33 11.49
N PRO A 58 -9.96 28.70 12.77
CA PRO A 58 -10.19 30.08 13.19
C PRO A 58 -9.07 30.98 12.66
N VAL A 59 -9.44 32.11 12.07
CA VAL A 59 -8.48 33.15 11.69
C VAL A 59 -8.43 34.18 12.81
N PRO A 60 -7.26 34.42 13.43
CA PRO A 60 -7.14 35.44 14.45
C PRO A 60 -7.33 36.83 13.81
N ASN A 61 -8.49 37.43 14.05
CA ASN A 61 -8.90 38.79 13.71
C ASN A 61 -9.78 39.32 14.86
N ASP A 62 -9.98 40.63 14.99
CA ASP A 62 -10.75 41.24 16.09
C ASP A 62 -12.19 40.69 16.19
N ASP A 63 -12.76 40.25 15.07
CA ASP A 63 -14.12 39.71 14.97
C ASP A 63 -14.20 38.17 15.00
N HIS A 64 -13.08 37.45 15.23
CA HIS A 64 -13.02 35.98 15.34
C HIS A 64 -13.79 35.18 14.26
N ILE A 65 -13.57 35.50 12.98
CA ILE A 65 -14.23 34.82 11.86
C ILE A 65 -13.54 33.47 11.56
N SER A 66 -14.32 32.42 11.32
CA SER A 66 -13.82 31.09 10.92
C SER A 66 -13.74 30.94 9.40
N LEU A 67 -12.66 30.32 8.92
CA LEU A 67 -12.58 29.83 7.55
C LEU A 67 -13.01 28.38 7.51
N ILE A 68 -13.98 28.08 6.65
CA ILE A 68 -14.52 26.74 6.45
C ILE A 68 -14.35 26.38 4.99
N PHE A 69 -13.79 25.20 4.75
CA PHE A 69 -13.70 24.59 3.45
C PHE A 69 -14.34 23.20 3.52
N ALA A 70 -15.19 22.88 2.55
CA ALA A 70 -15.82 21.58 2.46
C ALA A 70 -15.94 21.15 1.00
N ILE A 71 -15.56 19.90 0.74
CA ILE A 71 -15.75 19.19 -0.53
C ILE A 71 -16.77 18.09 -0.26
N ASN A 72 -17.78 17.99 -1.12
CA ASN A 72 -18.77 16.94 -1.10
C ASN A 72 -18.66 16.12 -2.38
N PHE A 73 -18.20 14.88 -2.25
CA PHE A 73 -18.22 13.88 -3.32
C PHE A 73 -19.52 13.10 -3.21
N GLN A 74 -20.43 13.35 -4.16
CA GLN A 74 -21.67 12.62 -4.28
C GLN A 74 -21.65 11.81 -5.57
N TYR A 75 -21.66 10.49 -5.42
CA TYR A 75 -21.80 9.56 -6.52
C TYR A 75 -23.19 8.93 -6.47
N GLN A 76 -23.98 9.19 -7.51
CA GLN A 76 -25.28 8.59 -7.71
C GLN A 76 -25.23 7.71 -8.95
N TYR A 77 -25.13 6.40 -8.72
CA TYR A 77 -25.21 5.41 -9.79
C TYR A 77 -26.64 4.90 -9.90
N VAL A 78 -27.12 4.72 -11.12
CA VAL A 78 -28.30 3.90 -11.38
C VAL A 78 -27.89 2.45 -11.17
N GLN A 79 -28.47 1.80 -10.16
CA GLN A 79 -28.19 0.40 -9.88
C GLN A 79 -29.02 -0.50 -10.80
N PHE A 80 -28.45 -1.63 -11.20
CA PHE A 80 -29.18 -2.67 -11.93
C PHE A 80 -30.39 -3.11 -11.10
N THR A 81 -31.57 -3.08 -11.73
CA THR A 81 -32.81 -3.52 -11.08
C THR A 81 -33.07 -5.01 -11.30
N ASN A 82 -32.30 -5.65 -12.19
CA ASN A 82 -32.49 -7.04 -12.59
C ASN A 82 -31.16 -7.75 -12.88
N ILE A 83 -31.08 -9.04 -12.54
CA ILE A 83 -29.93 -9.92 -12.77
C ILE A 83 -29.61 -10.05 -14.27
N THR A 84 -30.62 -10.04 -15.13
CA THR A 84 -30.46 -10.19 -16.59
C THR A 84 -29.74 -9.01 -17.24
N GLU A 85 -29.73 -7.84 -16.59
CA GLU A 85 -29.02 -6.66 -17.09
C GLU A 85 -27.51 -6.76 -16.84
N LEU A 86 -27.12 -7.46 -15.77
CA LEU A 86 -25.72 -7.67 -15.37
C LEU A 86 -24.97 -8.59 -16.36
N SER A 87 -25.65 -9.62 -16.90
CA SER A 87 -25.05 -10.56 -17.86
C SER A 87 -24.79 -9.94 -19.24
N ARG A 88 -25.39 -8.79 -19.56
CA ARG A 88 -25.11 -8.05 -20.80
C ARG A 88 -23.82 -7.25 -20.74
N TYR A 89 -23.39 -6.84 -19.55
CA TYR A 89 -22.24 -5.95 -19.37
C TYR A 89 -20.98 -6.71 -18.94
N TYR A 90 -21.14 -7.85 -18.24
CA TYR A 90 -20.05 -8.74 -17.89
C TYR A 90 -20.14 -10.02 -18.73
N PHE A 91 -19.20 -10.19 -19.66
CA PHE A 91 -18.95 -11.49 -20.27
C PHE A 91 -18.43 -12.41 -19.17
N ILE A 92 -19.28 -13.32 -18.69
CA ILE A 92 -18.83 -14.38 -17.77
C ILE A 92 -18.02 -15.34 -18.62
N ASN A 93 -16.73 -15.05 -18.78
CA ASN A 93 -15.81 -15.99 -19.40
C ASN A 93 -15.71 -17.21 -18.48
N GLU A 94 -15.92 -18.39 -19.06
CA GLU A 94 -15.78 -19.68 -18.39
C GLU A 94 -14.30 -19.96 -18.17
N VAL A 95 -13.66 -19.25 -17.23
CA VAL A 95 -12.22 -19.44 -16.96
C VAL A 95 -12.01 -20.84 -16.39
N SER A 96 -11.17 -21.63 -17.07
CA SER A 96 -10.75 -22.95 -16.60
C SER A 96 -10.15 -22.82 -15.20
N ARG A 97 -10.34 -23.85 -14.34
CA ARG A 97 -9.72 -23.87 -13.00
C ARG A 97 -8.21 -23.67 -13.09
N GLU A 98 -7.59 -24.22 -14.12
CA GLU A 98 -6.14 -24.16 -14.35
C GLU A 98 -5.66 -22.78 -14.76
N GLU A 99 -6.44 -22.06 -15.57
CA GLU A 99 -6.14 -20.68 -15.98
C GLU A 99 -6.34 -19.70 -14.81
N ARG A 100 -7.30 -19.98 -13.92
CA ARG A 100 -7.47 -19.22 -12.69
C ARG A 100 -6.34 -19.45 -11.70
N ASP A 101 -5.91 -20.70 -11.53
CA ASP A 101 -4.78 -21.02 -10.66
C ASP A 101 -3.48 -20.41 -11.22
N ALA A 102 -3.31 -20.40 -12.54
CA ALA A 102 -2.21 -19.71 -13.22
C ALA A 102 -2.29 -18.18 -13.07
N ASP A 103 -3.46 -17.54 -13.19
CA ASP A 103 -3.63 -16.09 -12.96
C ASP A 103 -3.39 -15.72 -11.49
N LEU A 104 -3.82 -16.56 -10.54
CA LEU A 104 -3.52 -16.38 -9.11
C LEU A 104 -2.04 -16.55 -8.79
N VAL A 105 -1.34 -17.46 -9.49
CA VAL A 105 0.12 -17.61 -9.42
C VAL A 105 0.83 -16.43 -10.08
N ALA A 106 0.32 -15.91 -11.21
CA ALA A 106 0.90 -14.79 -11.93
C ALA A 106 0.71 -13.44 -11.22
N ARG A 107 -0.43 -13.26 -10.53
CA ARG A 107 -0.68 -12.10 -9.65
C ARG A 107 0.03 -12.18 -8.30
N ARG A 108 0.71 -13.30 -8.02
CA ARG A 108 1.13 -13.65 -6.67
C ARG A 108 2.24 -12.78 -6.11
N ASP A 109 2.93 -11.99 -6.94
CA ASP A 109 4.03 -11.18 -6.41
C ASP A 109 4.13 -9.75 -6.93
N GLU A 110 3.18 -8.94 -6.49
CA GLU A 110 3.18 -7.48 -6.60
C GLU A 110 4.39 -6.82 -5.91
N ARG A 111 5.15 -7.54 -5.07
CA ARG A 111 6.33 -7.01 -4.37
C ARG A 111 7.46 -6.64 -5.32
N LEU A 112 7.69 -7.43 -6.36
CA LEU A 112 8.72 -7.10 -7.35
C LEU A 112 8.38 -5.78 -8.07
N ILE A 113 7.09 -5.55 -8.36
CA ILE A 113 6.59 -4.30 -8.93
C ILE A 113 6.78 -3.16 -7.92
N PHE A 114 6.46 -3.39 -6.66
CA PHE A 114 6.68 -2.43 -5.58
C PHE A 114 8.16 -2.04 -5.46
N TYR A 115 9.09 -3.00 -5.37
CA TYR A 115 10.53 -2.74 -5.29
C TYR A 115 11.05 -1.95 -6.48
N LYS A 116 10.64 -2.31 -7.70
CA LYS A 116 11.01 -1.57 -8.92
C LYS A 116 10.45 -0.15 -8.90
N SER A 117 9.21 0.03 -8.47
CA SER A 117 8.56 1.34 -8.43
C SER A 117 9.22 2.26 -7.40
N VAL A 118 9.52 1.74 -6.21
CA VAL A 118 10.22 2.49 -5.16
C VAL A 118 11.65 2.82 -5.59
N SER A 119 12.37 1.85 -6.17
CA SER A 119 13.71 2.07 -6.71
C SER A 119 13.71 3.18 -7.76
N ASN A 120 12.78 3.15 -8.72
CA ASN A 120 12.66 4.20 -9.74
C ASN A 120 12.33 5.56 -9.14
N LEU A 121 11.44 5.63 -8.15
CA LEU A 121 11.10 6.87 -7.46
C LEU A 121 12.31 7.49 -6.76
N LEU A 122 13.11 6.68 -6.08
CA LEU A 122 14.33 7.12 -5.40
C LEU A 122 15.41 7.53 -6.42
N GLN A 123 15.51 6.80 -7.52
CA GLN A 123 16.42 7.14 -8.63
C GLN A 123 16.07 8.49 -9.25
N MET A 124 14.78 8.80 -9.42
CA MET A 124 14.31 10.10 -9.90
C MET A 124 14.65 11.24 -8.92
N LYS A 125 14.78 10.94 -7.63
CA LYS A 125 15.22 11.90 -6.60
C LYS A 125 16.75 12.04 -6.50
N GLY A 126 17.51 11.34 -7.36
CA GLY A 126 18.98 11.41 -7.38
C GLY A 126 19.67 10.50 -6.35
N MET A 127 18.95 9.54 -5.78
CA MET A 127 19.50 8.54 -4.86
C MET A 127 19.80 7.23 -5.61
N ASN A 128 20.61 6.35 -5.02
CA ASN A 128 20.76 4.99 -5.52
C ASN A 128 19.53 4.16 -5.11
N GLY A 129 18.50 4.18 -5.96
CA GLY A 129 17.20 3.60 -5.62
C GLY A 129 17.26 2.10 -5.35
N GLN A 130 18.12 1.37 -6.06
CA GLN A 130 18.26 -0.07 -5.88
C GLN A 130 18.90 -0.38 -4.53
N ASP A 131 20.03 0.24 -4.20
CA ASP A 131 20.68 0.03 -2.90
C ASP A 131 19.79 0.47 -1.73
N CYS A 132 19.00 1.54 -1.89
CA CYS A 132 18.10 2.00 -0.84
C CYS A 132 16.92 1.05 -0.58
N VAL A 133 16.39 0.39 -1.61
CA VAL A 133 15.36 -0.65 -1.43
C VAL A 133 15.96 -1.87 -0.73
N LEU A 134 17.16 -2.31 -1.14
CA LEU A 134 17.83 -3.44 -0.51
C LEU A 134 18.20 -3.16 0.94
N ARG A 135 18.68 -1.95 1.23
CA ARG A 135 18.96 -1.49 2.59
C ARG A 135 17.70 -1.50 3.45
N ALA A 136 16.57 -1.01 2.93
CA ALA A 136 15.30 -1.01 3.65
C ALA A 136 14.81 -2.43 3.99
N ILE A 137 14.97 -3.39 3.07
CA ILE A 137 14.63 -4.81 3.31
C ILE A 137 15.55 -5.41 4.37
N CYS A 138 16.86 -5.14 4.29
CA CYS A 138 17.84 -5.60 5.27
C CYS A 138 17.53 -5.05 6.68
N GLU A 139 17.25 -3.75 6.80
CA GLU A 139 16.90 -3.10 8.06
C GLU A 139 15.56 -3.59 8.62
N ALA A 140 14.54 -3.73 7.78
CA ALA A 140 13.24 -4.28 8.18
C ALA A 140 13.31 -5.75 8.60
N ALA A 141 14.28 -6.51 8.09
CA ALA A 141 14.54 -7.88 8.51
C ALA A 141 15.32 -7.96 9.83
N GLN A 142 16.07 -6.93 10.21
CA GLN A 142 16.73 -6.80 11.53
C GLN A 142 15.77 -6.38 12.62
N TYR A 143 14.97 -5.37 12.31
CA TYR A 143 14.01 -4.75 13.21
C TYR A 143 12.63 -4.80 12.54
N PRO A 144 11.91 -5.91 12.69
CA PRO A 144 10.60 -6.07 12.07
C PRO A 144 9.64 -4.97 12.50
N VAL A 145 8.99 -4.33 11.52
CA VAL A 145 8.02 -3.24 11.75
C VAL A 145 6.67 -3.74 12.30
N GLN A 146 6.57 -5.02 12.68
CA GLN A 146 5.31 -5.70 13.02
C GLN A 146 4.57 -5.10 14.23
N GLU A 147 5.28 -4.41 15.13
CA GLU A 147 4.69 -3.85 16.36
C GLU A 147 3.97 -2.51 16.14
N GLU A 148 4.04 -1.94 14.92
CA GLU A 148 3.50 -0.62 14.58
C GLU A 148 2.13 -0.69 13.88
N ALA A 149 1.08 -1.12 14.58
CA ALA A 149 -0.30 -1.13 14.08
C ALA A 149 -0.45 -1.74 12.64
N LEU A 150 -1.49 -1.34 11.89
CA LEU A 150 -1.75 -1.87 10.54
C LEU A 150 -0.64 -1.54 9.53
N VAL A 151 -0.08 -0.32 9.62
CA VAL A 151 0.95 0.15 8.68
C VAL A 151 2.23 -0.67 8.82
N GLY A 152 2.61 -1.02 10.05
CA GLY A 152 3.74 -1.88 10.35
C GLY A 152 3.58 -3.29 9.81
N GLU A 153 2.38 -3.86 9.90
CA GLU A 153 2.08 -5.17 9.31
C GLU A 153 2.16 -5.14 7.77
N ILE A 154 1.65 -4.08 7.13
CA ILE A 154 1.75 -3.89 5.68
C ILE A 154 3.22 -3.76 5.26
N LEU A 155 3.99 -2.92 5.94
CA LEU A 155 5.42 -2.74 5.67
C LEU A 155 6.18 -4.05 5.88
N HIS A 156 5.83 -4.83 6.91
CA HIS A 156 6.40 -6.14 7.13
C HIS A 156 6.13 -7.07 5.94
N ILE A 157 4.89 -7.14 5.43
CA ILE A 157 4.54 -7.99 4.29
C ILE A 157 5.28 -7.54 3.01
N LEU A 158 5.38 -6.23 2.77
CA LEU A 158 6.02 -5.68 1.57
C LEU A 158 7.55 -5.81 1.62
N LEU A 159 8.18 -5.62 2.77
CA LEU A 159 9.63 -5.67 2.95
C LEU A 159 10.14 -7.05 3.35
N THR A 160 9.28 -8.08 3.36
CA THR A 160 9.65 -9.48 3.59
C THR A 160 9.46 -10.28 2.29
N PRO A 161 10.52 -10.48 1.48
CA PRO A 161 10.44 -11.05 0.13
C PRO A 161 9.93 -12.49 0.08
N ASP A 162 10.04 -13.22 1.18
CA ASP A 162 9.63 -14.62 1.36
C ASP A 162 8.31 -14.76 2.11
N TYR A 163 7.60 -13.67 2.40
CA TYR A 163 6.35 -13.71 3.15
C TYR A 163 5.25 -14.47 2.39
N GLY A 164 4.73 -15.53 3.01
CA GLY A 164 3.63 -16.34 2.47
C GLY A 164 4.04 -17.38 1.44
N HIS A 165 5.33 -17.52 1.12
CA HIS A 165 5.84 -18.59 0.26
C HIS A 165 6.25 -19.81 1.07
N SER A 166 5.70 -20.98 0.73
CA SER A 166 6.11 -22.24 1.36
C SER A 166 7.25 -22.89 0.55
N PRO A 167 8.18 -23.63 1.19
CA PRO A 167 9.23 -24.38 0.49
C PRO A 167 8.70 -25.45 -0.48
N PHE A 168 7.41 -25.78 -0.41
CA PHE A 168 6.76 -26.87 -1.14
C PHE A 168 5.92 -26.38 -2.33
N GLU A 169 5.89 -25.07 -2.59
CA GLU A 169 5.20 -24.50 -3.72
C GLU A 169 6.06 -24.62 -5.00
N ASN A 170 5.43 -24.90 -6.14
CA ASN A 170 6.12 -25.03 -7.42
C ASN A 170 6.94 -23.75 -7.68
N LYS A 171 8.26 -23.91 -7.74
CA LYS A 171 9.20 -22.80 -7.92
C LYS A 171 9.19 -22.37 -9.39
N ASP A 172 8.60 -21.22 -9.66
CA ASP A 172 8.88 -20.50 -10.90
C ASP A 172 10.35 -20.06 -10.88
N LEU A 173 11.19 -20.69 -11.71
CA LEU A 173 12.63 -20.43 -11.75
C LEU A 173 12.95 -18.97 -12.07
N ASP A 174 12.17 -18.36 -12.97
CA ASP A 174 12.31 -16.95 -13.35
C ASP A 174 12.01 -16.01 -12.18
N TRP A 175 11.06 -16.38 -11.31
CA TRP A 175 10.76 -15.62 -10.11
C TRP A 175 11.84 -15.77 -9.05
N GLU A 176 12.35 -16.98 -8.84
CA GLU A 176 13.44 -17.23 -7.89
C GLU A 176 14.69 -16.41 -8.25
N ASP A 177 15.03 -16.35 -9.54
CA ASP A 177 16.14 -15.54 -10.05
C ASP A 177 15.89 -14.05 -9.85
N ALA A 178 14.72 -13.53 -10.22
CA ALA A 178 14.38 -12.12 -10.07
C ALA A 178 14.30 -11.65 -8.60
N MET A 179 13.91 -12.54 -7.68
CA MET A 179 13.74 -12.23 -6.26
C MET A 179 14.99 -12.50 -5.42
N SER A 180 15.97 -13.23 -5.97
CA SER A 180 17.20 -13.66 -5.28
C SER A 180 17.89 -12.51 -4.52
N LEU A 181 18.11 -11.39 -5.21
CA LEU A 181 18.77 -10.20 -4.65
C LEU A 181 18.06 -9.63 -3.41
N TYR A 182 16.72 -9.62 -3.43
CA TYR A 182 15.93 -9.10 -2.31
C TYR A 182 15.91 -10.08 -1.13
N LYS A 183 15.86 -11.40 -1.42
CA LYS A 183 15.98 -12.45 -0.38
C LYS A 183 17.34 -12.44 0.29
N ASP A 184 18.40 -12.18 -0.46
CA ASP A 184 19.75 -12.05 0.09
C ASP A 184 19.84 -10.86 1.05
N ALA A 185 19.21 -9.72 0.71
CA ALA A 185 19.12 -8.57 1.60
C ALA A 185 18.38 -8.88 2.91
N ALA A 186 17.24 -9.58 2.81
CA ALA A 186 16.49 -10.01 3.99
C ALA A 186 17.30 -11.00 4.85
N THR A 187 18.06 -11.90 4.22
CA THR A 187 18.93 -12.85 4.90
C THR A 187 20.07 -12.15 5.62
N ALA A 188 20.70 -11.16 4.98
CA ALA A 188 21.74 -10.33 5.60
C ALA A 188 21.20 -9.59 6.83
N GLY A 189 19.96 -9.08 6.73
CA GLY A 189 19.25 -8.48 7.84
C GLY A 189 19.04 -9.47 9.01
N ARG A 190 18.46 -10.64 8.74
CA ARG A 190 18.25 -11.69 9.77
C ARG A 190 19.53 -12.15 10.46
N GLN A 191 20.65 -12.12 9.74
CA GLN A 191 21.98 -12.46 10.26
C GLN A 191 22.65 -11.29 11.01
N MET A 192 21.96 -10.15 11.18
CA MET A 192 22.42 -8.96 11.88
C MET A 192 23.72 -8.35 11.31
N PHE A 193 23.93 -8.46 9.99
CA PHE A 193 25.04 -7.76 9.33
C PHE A 193 24.82 -6.24 9.28
N ASN A 194 25.87 -5.44 9.16
CA ASN A 194 25.68 -4.00 9.03
C ASN A 194 25.10 -3.64 7.64
N CYS A 195 23.78 -3.39 7.56
CA CYS A 195 23.08 -3.08 6.31
C CYS A 195 23.61 -1.80 5.65
N GLY A 196 24.01 -0.79 6.43
CA GLY A 196 24.59 0.45 5.89
C GLY A 196 25.97 0.25 5.26
N TYR A 197 26.74 -0.73 5.74
CA TYR A 197 28.01 -1.10 5.13
C TYR A 197 27.82 -1.92 3.85
N ILE A 198 26.91 -2.91 3.86
CA ILE A 198 26.63 -3.76 2.71
C ILE A 198 26.04 -2.93 1.55
N TYR A 199 25.09 -2.04 1.86
CA TYR A 199 24.40 -1.19 0.88
C TYR A 199 24.89 0.26 0.95
N SER A 200 26.19 0.45 0.74
CA SER A 200 26.87 1.75 0.87
C SER A 200 26.39 2.83 -0.10
N GLY A 201 25.72 2.47 -1.21
CA GLY A 201 25.13 3.43 -2.13
C GLY A 201 23.89 4.15 -1.58
N CYS A 202 23.34 3.70 -0.45
CA CYS A 202 22.27 4.39 0.26
C CYS A 202 22.74 4.82 1.66
N PRO A 203 23.17 6.09 1.86
CA PRO A 203 23.57 6.60 3.17
C PRO A 203 22.36 6.86 4.09
N GLN A 204 22.60 7.04 5.39
CA GLN A 204 21.53 7.33 6.37
C GLN A 204 20.79 8.63 6.01
N GLY A 205 19.47 8.63 6.15
CA GLY A 205 18.58 9.74 5.76
C GLY A 205 18.11 9.71 4.31
N GLN A 206 18.54 8.72 3.52
CA GLN A 206 18.10 8.49 2.14
C GLN A 206 17.34 7.16 1.97
N GLY A 207 17.16 6.41 3.06
CA GLY A 207 16.42 5.15 3.05
C GLY A 207 14.92 5.35 2.82
N VAL A 208 14.26 4.28 2.36
CA VAL A 208 12.79 4.25 2.22
C VAL A 208 12.12 4.49 3.57
N LEU A 209 12.64 3.86 4.62
CA LEU A 209 12.12 3.95 5.98
C LEU A 209 12.36 5.35 6.56
N ASP A 210 13.53 5.94 6.33
CA ASP A 210 13.86 7.31 6.76
C ASP A 210 12.94 8.38 6.14
N LEU A 211 12.25 8.07 5.04
CA LEU A 211 11.30 8.97 4.40
C LEU A 211 9.94 9.01 5.09
N ILE A 212 9.60 7.93 5.82
CA ILE A 212 8.29 7.72 6.45
C ILE A 212 8.38 7.68 7.98
N THR A 213 9.56 7.44 8.55
CA THR A 213 9.81 7.50 9.99
C THR A 213 10.66 8.73 10.32
N THR A 214 10.29 9.41 11.39
CA THR A 214 11.17 10.40 12.03
C THR A 214 11.66 9.77 13.32
N LEU A 215 12.97 9.61 13.45
CA LEU A 215 13.55 9.25 14.75
C LEU A 215 13.27 10.41 15.69
N ARG A 216 12.53 10.13 16.76
CA ARG A 216 12.32 11.08 17.83
C ARG A 216 13.61 11.12 18.63
N ASP A 217 14.39 12.19 18.46
CA ASP A 217 15.53 12.45 19.32
C ASP A 217 15.02 12.66 20.75
N GLU A 218 15.34 11.73 21.66
CA GLU A 218 15.23 11.92 23.11
C GLU A 218 16.49 12.57 23.68
#